data_AF-A0A8T7CSH0-F1
#
_entry.id   AF-A0A8T7CSH0-F1
#
_cell.length_a   1.000
_cell.length_b   1.000
_cell.length_c   1.000
_cell.angle_alpha   90.00
_cell.angle_beta   90.00
_cell.angle_gamma   90.00
#
_symmetry.space_group_name_H-M   'P 1'
#
loop_
_entity.id
_entity.type
_entity.pdbx_description
1 polymer ?
#
loop_
_entity_poly.entity_id
_entity_poly.type
_entity_poly.pdbx_seq_one_letter_code
_entity_poly.pdbx_strand_id
1 'polypeptide(L)'
;MKSPDYSFYGFRELYEALDRLRGDIYPEALAALEAEIARRENVEKPLLEEVFFRLDRERFPEHEKRLRRQIEKLGGFDSIAPESVTPENLFKTGWRRFWAVVFDVVFVTLLLMPMTAIVLGGREDDLALTGAVEFIQQTLSVFYYVLMHAACGQTLGKMITGVKVVRNSDFSPIRLRHALLRDIVPLLAIFLGLLSMPYFDFGIGEGDDLASVLPVVFIALVVVHFAWPFLELLTMLLNRRRRALHDYIAGTVVIRYLRTAEKSRNITIPAESAATQ
;
A
#
# COMPACT_ATOMS: atom_id res chain seq x y z
N MET A 1 -8.23 23.90 -19.46
CA MET A 1 -8.06 22.70 -20.31
C MET A 1 -7.50 21.62 -19.39
N LYS A 2 -8.09 20.42 -19.30
CA LYS A 2 -7.60 19.38 -18.37
C LYS A 2 -6.21 18.93 -18.83
N SER A 3 -5.23 18.87 -17.93
CA SER A 3 -3.88 18.42 -18.26
C SER A 3 -3.90 16.98 -18.81
N PRO A 4 -3.06 16.67 -19.81
CA PRO A 4 -2.90 15.29 -20.30
C PRO A 4 -2.48 14.34 -19.18
N ASP A 5 -2.90 13.07 -19.26
CA ASP A 5 -2.39 12.03 -18.36
C ASP A 5 -0.96 11.66 -18.77
N TYR A 6 0.02 12.20 -18.05
CA TYR A 6 1.45 11.97 -18.31
C TYR A 6 1.94 10.57 -17.88
N SER A 7 1.09 9.74 -17.26
CA SER A 7 1.49 8.42 -16.75
C SER A 7 1.79 7.38 -17.85
N PHE A 8 1.48 7.68 -19.10
CA PHE A 8 1.70 6.79 -20.26
C PHE A 8 3.02 7.05 -21.01
N TYR A 9 3.68 8.18 -20.79
CA TYR A 9 4.89 8.59 -21.53
C TYR A 9 6.17 8.06 -20.89
N GLY A 10 7.24 7.83 -21.65
CA GLY A 10 8.58 7.48 -21.16
C GLY A 10 9.38 8.67 -20.64
N PHE A 11 10.48 8.46 -19.91
CA PHE A 11 11.26 9.56 -19.31
C PHE A 11 11.82 10.52 -20.36
N ARG A 12 12.33 9.99 -21.49
CA ARG A 12 12.74 10.79 -22.65
C ARG A 12 11.62 11.66 -23.21
N GLU A 13 10.42 11.08 -23.39
CA GLU A 13 9.26 11.80 -23.91
C GLU A 13 8.78 12.88 -22.95
N LEU A 14 8.88 12.66 -21.64
CA LEU A 14 8.55 13.66 -20.62
C LEU A 14 9.52 14.85 -20.65
N TYR A 15 10.83 14.62 -20.77
CA TYR A 15 11.80 15.72 -20.92
C TYR A 15 11.68 16.44 -22.28
N GLU A 16 11.42 15.72 -23.37
CA GLU A 16 11.13 16.35 -24.67
C GLU A 16 9.83 17.19 -24.61
N ALA A 17 8.82 16.75 -23.86
CA ALA A 17 7.61 17.53 -23.62
C ALA A 17 7.90 18.76 -22.75
N LEU A 18 8.77 18.64 -21.74
CA LEU A 18 9.15 19.73 -20.84
C LEU A 18 9.88 20.85 -21.59
N ASP A 19 10.81 20.47 -22.46
CA ASP A 19 11.59 21.39 -23.30
C ASP A 19 10.71 22.15 -24.32
N ARG A 20 9.66 21.49 -24.83
CA ARG A 20 8.75 22.06 -25.83
C ARG A 20 7.57 22.83 -25.24
N LEU A 21 7.25 22.62 -23.96
CA LEU A 21 6.08 23.22 -23.33
C LEU A 21 6.33 24.70 -23.02
N ARG A 22 5.48 25.57 -23.56
CA ARG A 22 5.44 26.99 -23.17
C ARG A 22 4.81 27.15 -21.79
N GLY A 23 5.65 27.05 -20.76
CA GLY A 23 5.26 27.12 -19.35
C GLY A 23 4.60 28.44 -18.92
N ASP A 24 4.90 29.52 -19.62
CA ASP A 24 4.27 30.84 -19.47
C ASP A 24 2.79 30.83 -19.86
N ILE A 25 2.40 30.00 -20.83
CA ILE A 25 1.01 29.87 -21.30
C ILE A 25 0.25 28.76 -20.56
N TYR A 26 0.95 27.69 -20.17
CA TYR A 26 0.34 26.50 -19.56
C TYR A 26 0.98 26.12 -18.21
N PRO A 27 0.85 26.95 -17.17
CA PRO A 27 1.51 26.72 -15.88
C PRO A 27 1.01 25.44 -15.19
N GLU A 28 -0.28 25.10 -15.29
CA GLU A 28 -0.83 23.87 -14.71
C GLU A 28 -0.28 22.60 -15.39
N ALA A 29 -0.07 22.63 -16.71
CA ALA A 29 0.49 21.51 -17.45
C ALA A 29 1.98 21.33 -17.13
N LEU A 30 2.71 22.44 -16.99
CA LEU A 30 4.11 22.44 -16.57
C LEU A 30 4.26 21.82 -15.17
N ALA A 31 3.48 22.30 -14.20
CA ALA A 31 3.52 21.79 -12.84
C ALA A 31 3.17 20.28 -12.77
N ALA A 32 2.18 19.84 -13.54
CA ALA A 32 1.81 18.42 -13.62
C ALA A 32 2.92 17.56 -14.24
N LEU A 33 3.61 18.08 -15.27
CA LEU A 33 4.71 17.40 -15.93
C LEU A 33 5.95 17.31 -15.03
N GLU A 34 6.34 18.41 -14.38
CA GLU A 34 7.43 18.45 -13.39
C GLU A 34 7.16 17.50 -12.22
N ALA A 35 5.93 17.49 -11.69
CA ALA A 35 5.54 16.56 -10.64
C ALA A 35 5.64 15.09 -11.07
N GLU A 36 5.26 14.77 -12.32
CA GLU A 36 5.38 13.41 -12.86
C GLU A 36 6.85 12.99 -13.02
N ILE A 37 7.71 13.87 -13.54
CA ILE A 37 9.16 13.62 -13.67
C ILE A 37 9.76 13.40 -12.28
N ALA A 38 9.51 14.32 -11.34
CA ALA A 38 10.01 14.24 -9.98
C ALA A 38 9.53 12.96 -9.26
N ARG A 39 8.28 12.53 -9.48
CA ARG A 39 7.77 11.26 -8.92
C ARG A 39 8.57 10.07 -9.44
N ARG A 40 8.80 10.01 -10.75
CA ARG A 40 9.51 8.88 -11.38
C ARG A 40 10.97 8.81 -10.96
N GLU A 41 11.62 9.97 -10.89
CA GLU A 41 13.02 10.10 -10.49
C GLU A 41 13.23 9.77 -9.01
N ASN A 42 12.41 10.35 -8.13
CA ASN A 42 12.65 10.26 -6.68
C ASN A 42 11.93 9.09 -6.01
N VAL A 43 10.94 8.47 -6.65
CA VAL A 43 10.12 7.41 -6.05
C VAL A 43 10.20 6.11 -6.84
N GLU A 44 9.96 6.12 -8.16
CA GLU A 44 9.88 4.89 -8.94
C GLU A 44 11.25 4.28 -9.23
N LYS A 45 12.20 5.09 -9.71
CA LYS A 45 13.54 4.63 -10.07
C LYS A 45 14.30 4.01 -8.89
N PRO A 46 14.40 4.62 -7.69
CA PRO A 46 15.12 4.03 -6.57
C PRO A 46 14.47 2.74 -6.08
N LEU A 47 13.13 2.67 -6.12
CA LEU A 47 12.38 1.46 -5.78
C LEU A 47 12.69 0.32 -6.75
N LEU A 48 12.70 0.58 -8.06
CA LEU A 48 12.98 -0.43 -9.06
C LEU A 48 14.43 -0.92 -9.00
N GLU A 49 15.39 -0.02 -8.77
CA GLU A 49 16.79 -0.36 -8.54
C GLU A 49 16.95 -1.27 -7.31
N GLU A 50 16.34 -0.92 -6.18
CA GLU A 50 16.41 -1.77 -4.98
C GLU A 50 15.79 -3.15 -5.21
N VAL A 51 14.64 -3.21 -5.91
CA VAL A 51 14.02 -4.48 -6.29
C VAL A 51 14.94 -5.28 -7.20
N PHE A 52 15.61 -4.64 -8.17
CA PHE A 52 16.52 -5.30 -9.09
C PHE A 52 17.76 -5.89 -8.40
N PHE A 53 18.32 -5.18 -7.43
CA PHE A 53 19.48 -5.68 -6.66
C PHE A 53 19.12 -6.82 -5.72
N ARG A 54 17.90 -6.83 -5.17
CA ARG A 54 17.45 -7.86 -4.21
C ARG A 54 16.69 -9.03 -4.84
N LEU A 55 16.41 -8.96 -6.14
CA LEU A 55 15.71 -10.04 -6.83
C LEU A 55 16.62 -11.27 -6.92
N ASP A 56 16.09 -12.42 -6.53
CA ASP A 56 16.69 -13.73 -6.83
C ASP A 56 16.55 -14.01 -8.34
N ARG A 57 17.61 -13.69 -9.08
CA ARG A 57 17.65 -13.72 -10.55
C ARG A 57 17.60 -15.14 -11.11
N GLU A 58 18.20 -16.10 -10.41
CA GLU A 58 18.14 -17.52 -10.76
C GLU A 58 16.70 -18.02 -10.73
N ARG A 59 15.94 -17.57 -9.73
CA ARG A 59 14.54 -17.97 -9.54
C ARG A 59 13.55 -17.18 -10.40
N PHE A 60 13.89 -15.94 -10.80
CA PHE A 60 12.99 -15.02 -11.51
C PHE A 60 13.67 -14.27 -12.70
N PRO A 61 14.18 -15.00 -13.71
CA PRO A 61 14.94 -14.39 -14.82
C PRO A 61 14.10 -13.44 -15.70
N GLU A 62 12.81 -13.72 -15.87
CA GLU A 62 11.91 -12.87 -16.66
C GLU A 62 11.60 -11.53 -15.97
N HIS A 63 11.61 -11.49 -14.64
CA HIS A 63 11.42 -10.25 -13.87
C HIS A 63 12.65 -9.37 -13.94
N GLU A 64 13.84 -9.95 -13.93
CA GLU A 64 15.10 -9.23 -14.11
C GLU A 64 15.12 -8.47 -15.43
N LYS A 65 14.82 -9.17 -16.55
CA LYS A 65 14.77 -8.55 -17.89
C LYS A 65 13.78 -7.39 -17.93
N ARG A 66 12.63 -7.54 -17.26
CA ARG A 66 11.59 -6.50 -17.22
C ARG A 66 12.03 -5.29 -16.40
N LEU A 67 12.55 -5.51 -15.19
CA LEU A 67 13.07 -4.45 -14.32
C LEU A 67 14.18 -3.67 -15.02
N ARG A 68 15.13 -4.35 -15.65
CA ARG A 68 16.20 -3.72 -16.43
C ARG A 68 15.65 -2.80 -17.51
N ARG A 69 14.70 -3.26 -18.32
CA ARG A 69 14.03 -2.43 -19.35
C ARG A 69 13.32 -1.22 -18.76
N GLN A 70 12.70 -1.35 -17.59
CA GLN A 70 12.02 -0.22 -16.93
C GLN A 70 13.02 0.81 -16.41
N ILE A 71 14.10 0.36 -15.78
CA ILE A 71 15.16 1.22 -15.26
C ILE A 71 15.85 1.95 -16.41
N GLU A 72 16.13 1.27 -17.53
CA GLU A 72 16.64 1.90 -18.76
C GLU A 72 15.70 2.99 -19.29
N LYS A 73 14.37 2.75 -19.28
CA LYS A 73 13.38 3.77 -19.64
C LYS A 73 13.36 4.97 -18.68
N LEU A 74 13.87 4.82 -17.46
CA LEU A 74 14.00 5.85 -16.43
C LEU A 74 15.42 6.48 -16.39
N GLY A 75 16.21 6.32 -17.46
CA GLY A 75 17.54 6.90 -17.56
C GLY A 75 18.68 6.01 -17.06
N GLY A 76 18.44 4.72 -16.86
CA GLY A 76 19.48 3.76 -16.47
C GLY A 76 19.64 3.63 -14.96
N PHE A 77 20.74 3.04 -14.51
CA PHE A 77 21.04 2.87 -13.08
C PHE A 77 21.83 4.09 -12.57
N ASP A 78 21.32 4.75 -11.54
CA ASP A 78 22.06 5.82 -10.86
C ASP A 78 22.92 5.28 -9.72
N SER A 79 22.46 4.21 -9.06
CA SER A 79 23.15 3.61 -7.92
C SER A 79 24.01 2.41 -8.34
N ILE A 80 25.23 2.37 -7.78
CA ILE A 80 26.05 1.15 -7.77
C ILE A 80 25.36 0.15 -6.82
N ALA A 81 25.35 -1.12 -7.19
CA ALA A 81 24.80 -2.20 -6.35
C ALA A 81 25.31 -2.02 -4.91
N PRO A 82 24.42 -1.86 -3.90
CA PRO A 82 24.90 -1.56 -2.56
C PRO A 82 25.73 -2.73 -2.06
N GLU A 83 26.92 -2.43 -1.53
CA GLU A 83 27.98 -3.39 -1.14
C GLU A 83 27.49 -4.45 -0.13
N SER A 84 26.35 -4.20 0.52
CA SER A 84 25.70 -5.07 1.51
C SER A 84 24.45 -5.80 1.02
N VAL A 85 24.07 -5.71 -0.27
CA VAL A 85 22.91 -6.42 -0.79
C VAL A 85 23.26 -7.88 -1.03
N THR A 86 23.18 -8.66 0.05
CA THR A 86 22.99 -10.10 -0.09
C THR A 86 21.69 -10.35 -0.86
N PRO A 87 21.66 -11.27 -1.83
CA PRO A 87 20.43 -11.72 -2.49
C PRO A 87 19.48 -12.37 -1.49
N GLU A 88 18.81 -11.57 -0.66
CA GLU A 88 17.73 -12.05 0.17
C GLU A 88 16.54 -12.38 -0.73
N ASN A 89 15.77 -13.40 -0.37
CA ASN A 89 14.51 -13.65 -1.05
C ASN A 89 13.56 -12.45 -0.84
N LEU A 90 13.47 -11.58 -1.85
CA LEU A 90 12.60 -10.40 -1.92
C LEU A 90 11.17 -10.68 -1.42
N PHE A 91 10.65 -11.87 -1.72
CA PHE A 91 9.30 -12.30 -1.39
C PHE A 91 9.16 -13.01 -0.04
N LYS A 92 10.25 -13.29 0.70
CA LYS A 92 10.17 -13.87 2.06
C LYS A 92 9.77 -12.80 3.07
N THR A 93 8.50 -12.41 3.05
CA THR A 93 7.93 -11.31 3.85
C THR A 93 7.02 -11.77 4.99
N GLY A 94 6.77 -13.08 5.16
CA GLY A 94 5.76 -13.61 6.09
C GLY A 94 5.82 -13.04 7.52
N TRP A 95 6.96 -13.16 8.21
CA TRP A 95 7.13 -12.59 9.57
C TRP A 95 7.08 -11.07 9.62
N ARG A 96 7.57 -10.40 8.58
CA ARG A 96 7.47 -8.94 8.51
C ARG A 96 6.01 -8.51 8.36
N ARG A 97 5.21 -9.22 7.56
CA ARG A 97 3.76 -8.98 7.42
C ARG A 97 3.02 -9.26 8.73
N PHE A 98 3.35 -10.35 9.43
CA PHE A 98 2.77 -10.66 10.74
C PHE A 98 3.01 -9.52 11.74
N TRP A 99 4.26 -9.10 11.94
CA TRP A 99 4.58 -8.00 12.84
C TRP A 99 4.02 -6.66 12.37
N ALA A 100 3.91 -6.45 11.05
CA ALA A 100 3.27 -5.24 10.52
C ALA A 100 1.82 -5.13 10.99
N VAL A 101 1.05 -6.21 10.92
CA VAL A 101 -0.34 -6.25 11.40
C VAL A 101 -0.39 -5.99 12.90
N VAL A 102 0.50 -6.58 13.70
CA VAL A 102 0.56 -6.33 15.15
C VAL A 102 0.80 -4.85 15.44
N PHE A 103 1.77 -4.21 14.79
CA PHE A 103 2.05 -2.79 14.99
C PHE A 103 0.91 -1.89 14.49
N ASP A 104 0.29 -2.23 13.36
CA ASP A 104 -0.86 -1.49 12.84
C ASP A 104 -2.05 -1.56 13.80
N VAL A 105 -2.36 -2.74 14.35
CA VAL A 105 -3.43 -2.93 15.34
C VAL A 105 -3.15 -2.10 16.59
N VAL A 106 -1.94 -2.19 17.16
CA VAL A 106 -1.58 -1.39 18.33
C VAL A 106 -1.73 0.10 18.06
N PHE A 107 -1.24 0.57 16.92
CA PHE A 107 -1.33 1.98 16.54
C PHE A 107 -2.77 2.45 16.38
N VAL A 108 -3.59 1.72 15.61
CA VAL A 108 -4.99 2.09 15.35
C VAL A 108 -5.81 2.02 16.63
N THR A 109 -5.63 1.00 17.46
CA THR A 109 -6.32 0.88 18.75
C THR A 109 -5.97 2.03 19.68
N LEU A 110 -4.68 2.37 19.83
CA LEU A 110 -4.26 3.50 20.66
C LEU A 110 -4.79 4.85 20.13
N LEU A 111 -4.88 4.99 18.81
CA LEU A 111 -5.41 6.19 18.18
C LEU A 111 -6.92 6.36 18.41
N LEU A 112 -7.68 5.26 18.36
CA LEU A 112 -9.15 5.30 18.42
C LEU A 112 -9.70 5.14 19.86
N MET A 113 -8.94 4.57 20.79
CA MET A 113 -9.37 4.36 22.19
C MET A 113 -9.90 5.63 22.89
N PRO A 114 -9.29 6.82 22.77
CA PRO A 114 -9.81 8.03 23.40
C PRO A 114 -11.21 8.41 22.90
N MET A 115 -11.51 8.13 21.63
CA MET A 115 -12.82 8.38 21.05
C MET A 115 -13.88 7.53 21.76
N THR A 116 -13.61 6.24 21.98
CA THR A 116 -14.50 5.34 22.72
C THR A 116 -14.77 5.87 24.12
N ALA A 117 -13.72 6.24 24.87
CA ALA A 117 -13.85 6.71 26.24
C ALA A 117 -14.68 8.00 26.34
N ILE A 118 -14.47 8.95 25.42
CA ILE A 118 -15.18 10.23 25.40
C ILE A 118 -16.64 10.04 24.99
N VAL A 119 -16.91 9.25 23.94
CA VAL A 119 -18.27 9.10 23.39
C VAL A 119 -19.13 8.23 24.29
N LEU A 120 -18.59 7.13 24.83
CA LEU A 120 -19.36 6.27 25.73
C LEU A 120 -19.52 6.91 27.12
N GLY A 121 -18.51 7.62 27.64
CA GLY A 121 -18.63 8.37 28.89
C GLY A 121 -19.10 7.52 30.09
N GLY A 122 -18.79 6.22 30.10
CA GLY A 122 -19.24 5.26 31.11
C GLY A 122 -20.58 4.56 30.82
N ARG A 123 -21.19 4.78 29.65
CA ARG A 123 -22.43 4.15 29.19
C ARG A 123 -22.16 2.89 28.34
N GLU A 124 -21.29 2.03 28.83
CA GLU A 124 -20.90 0.79 28.14
C GLU A 124 -22.06 -0.23 28.08
N ASP A 125 -23.10 -0.03 28.89
CA ASP A 125 -24.34 -0.79 28.91
C ASP A 125 -25.33 -0.38 27.80
N ASP A 126 -25.14 0.79 27.19
CA ASP A 126 -25.93 1.26 26.05
C ASP A 126 -25.46 0.57 24.76
N LEU A 127 -26.12 -0.54 24.43
CA LEU A 127 -25.76 -1.39 23.28
C LEU A 127 -25.80 -0.63 21.95
N ALA A 128 -26.78 0.24 21.74
CA ALA A 128 -26.92 1.00 20.49
C ALA A 128 -25.79 2.02 20.33
N LEU A 129 -25.47 2.74 21.42
CA LEU A 129 -24.34 3.67 21.43
C LEU A 129 -23.00 2.94 21.22
N THR A 130 -22.83 1.81 21.88
CA THR A 130 -21.62 0.98 21.78
C THR A 130 -21.45 0.44 20.35
N GLY A 131 -22.50 -0.14 19.75
CA GLY A 131 -22.48 -0.62 18.37
C GLY A 131 -22.19 0.49 17.36
N ALA A 132 -22.78 1.68 17.53
CA ALA A 132 -22.49 2.84 16.68
C ALA A 132 -21.02 3.28 16.77
N VAL A 133 -20.46 3.33 17.99
CA VAL A 133 -19.06 3.68 18.23
C VAL A 133 -18.11 2.64 17.60
N GLU A 134 -18.38 1.35 17.76
CA GLU A 134 -17.61 0.27 17.14
C GLU A 134 -17.66 0.33 15.61
N PHE A 135 -18.84 0.57 15.04
CA PHE A 135 -19.02 0.70 13.59
C PHE A 135 -18.22 1.89 13.03
N ILE A 136 -18.22 3.04 13.72
CA ILE A 136 -17.41 4.21 13.34
C ILE A 136 -15.92 3.84 13.41
N GLN A 137 -15.46 3.17 14.46
CA GLN A 137 -14.05 2.76 14.59
C GLN A 137 -13.62 1.79 13.50
N GLN A 138 -14.44 0.80 13.18
CA GLN A 138 -14.18 -0.14 12.10
C GLN A 138 -14.08 0.60 10.76
N THR A 139 -14.99 1.55 10.52
CA THR A 139 -14.97 2.40 9.33
C THR A 139 -13.66 3.19 9.25
N LEU A 140 -13.32 3.96 10.29
CA LEU A 140 -12.08 4.73 10.34
C LEU A 140 -10.83 3.86 10.15
N SER A 141 -10.83 2.66 10.71
CA SER A 141 -9.74 1.68 10.57
C SER A 141 -9.56 1.26 9.11
N VAL A 142 -10.63 0.89 8.41
CA VAL A 142 -10.55 0.52 6.99
C VAL A 142 -10.10 1.71 6.13
N PHE A 143 -10.62 2.91 6.40
CA PHE A 143 -10.16 4.11 5.71
C PHE A 143 -8.66 4.37 5.93
N TYR A 144 -8.14 4.16 7.15
CA TYR A 144 -6.70 4.23 7.41
C TYR A 144 -5.90 3.30 6.48
N TYR A 145 -6.27 2.02 6.37
CA TYR A 145 -5.56 1.07 5.51
C TYR A 145 -5.61 1.47 4.04
N VAL A 146 -6.80 1.82 3.53
CA VAL A 146 -7.00 2.20 2.12
C VAL A 146 -6.18 3.45 1.78
N LEU A 147 -6.26 4.49 2.61
CA LEU A 147 -5.56 5.76 2.38
C LEU A 147 -4.04 5.58 2.45
N MET A 148 -3.54 4.86 3.46
CA MET A 148 -2.11 4.58 3.62
C MET A 148 -1.56 3.78 2.43
N HIS A 149 -2.28 2.75 1.98
CA HIS A 149 -1.89 1.98 0.81
C HIS A 149 -1.96 2.81 -0.48
N ALA A 150 -2.99 3.61 -0.67
CA ALA A 150 -3.10 4.48 -1.84
C ALA A 150 -1.99 5.54 -1.90
N ALA A 151 -1.61 6.11 -0.75
CA ALA A 151 -0.62 7.19 -0.66
C ALA A 151 0.82 6.69 -0.81
N CYS A 152 1.20 5.60 -0.13
CA CYS A 152 2.60 5.18 -0.06
C CYS A 152 2.85 3.68 -0.29
N GLY A 153 1.79 2.88 -0.47
CA GLY A 153 1.91 1.42 -0.58
C GLY A 153 2.34 0.74 0.72
N GLN A 154 2.27 1.43 1.86
CA GLN A 154 2.65 0.94 3.18
C GLN A 154 1.67 1.45 4.22
N THR A 155 1.49 0.71 5.31
CA THR A 155 0.94 1.21 6.58
C THR A 155 2.09 1.48 7.55
N LEU A 156 1.84 2.07 8.71
CA LEU A 156 2.92 2.39 9.66
C LEU A 156 3.64 1.12 10.14
N GLY A 157 2.91 0.05 10.45
CA GLY A 157 3.48 -1.25 10.78
C GLY A 157 4.31 -1.85 9.65
N LYS A 158 3.89 -1.68 8.39
CA LYS A 158 4.68 -2.09 7.21
C LYS A 158 5.94 -1.24 7.02
N MET A 159 5.90 0.03 7.38
CA MET A 159 7.09 0.90 7.39
C MET A 159 8.10 0.44 8.44
N ILE A 160 7.63 0.17 9.66
CA ILE A 160 8.46 -0.35 10.77
C ILE A 160 9.12 -1.67 10.40
N THR A 161 8.37 -2.59 9.78
CA THR A 161 8.87 -3.92 9.42
C THR A 161 9.61 -3.98 8.08
N GLY A 162 9.73 -2.86 7.36
CA GLY A 162 10.47 -2.77 6.11
C GLY A 162 9.87 -3.62 4.98
N VAL A 163 8.56 -3.56 4.78
CA VAL A 163 7.87 -4.20 3.64
C VAL A 163 7.00 -3.21 2.90
N LYS A 164 6.95 -3.33 1.57
CA LYS A 164 6.19 -2.44 0.70
C LYS A 164 5.29 -3.20 -0.25
N VAL A 165 4.09 -2.66 -0.45
CA VAL A 165 3.14 -3.13 -1.45
C VAL A 165 3.47 -2.47 -2.77
N VAL A 166 3.70 -3.29 -3.79
CA VAL A 166 3.96 -2.84 -5.16
C VAL A 166 3.06 -3.61 -6.13
N ARG A 167 2.95 -3.12 -7.37
CA ARG A 167 2.21 -3.85 -8.39
C ARG A 167 2.97 -5.10 -8.81
N ASN A 168 2.25 -6.21 -8.97
CA ASN A 168 2.89 -7.50 -9.28
C ASN A 168 3.38 -7.62 -10.74
N SER A 169 2.88 -6.78 -11.64
CA SER A 169 3.28 -6.81 -13.06
C SER A 169 4.63 -6.16 -13.32
N ASP A 170 4.94 -5.08 -12.62
CA ASP A 170 6.01 -4.14 -13.01
C ASP A 170 6.72 -3.50 -11.80
N PHE A 171 6.41 -3.94 -10.57
CA PHE A 171 6.94 -3.42 -9.30
C PHE A 171 6.77 -1.91 -9.10
N SER A 172 5.92 -1.26 -9.89
CA SER A 172 5.62 0.16 -9.72
C SER A 172 4.85 0.39 -8.41
N PRO A 173 4.80 1.64 -7.92
CA PRO A 173 3.86 2.02 -6.87
C PRO A 173 2.41 1.64 -7.21
N ILE A 174 1.65 1.31 -6.18
CA ILE A 174 0.23 1.01 -6.33
C ILE A 174 -0.59 2.29 -6.49
N ARG A 175 -1.75 2.15 -7.15
CA ARG A 175 -2.74 3.23 -7.33
C ARG A 175 -3.95 2.98 -6.42
N LEU A 176 -4.80 4.00 -6.21
CA LEU A 176 -6.03 3.91 -5.41
C LEU A 176 -6.89 2.67 -5.72
N ARG A 177 -7.10 2.34 -7.00
CA ARG A 177 -7.84 1.13 -7.40
C ARG A 177 -7.29 -0.15 -6.77
N HIS A 178 -5.97 -0.27 -6.64
CA HIS A 178 -5.35 -1.46 -6.08
C HIS A 178 -5.50 -1.46 -4.56
N ALA A 179 -5.45 -0.29 -3.90
CA ALA A 179 -5.76 -0.19 -2.47
C ALA A 179 -7.20 -0.62 -2.21
N LEU A 180 -8.18 -0.06 -2.93
CA LEU A 180 -9.59 -0.44 -2.81
C LEU A 180 -9.84 -1.93 -3.06
N LEU A 181 -9.20 -2.52 -4.08
CA LEU A 181 -9.33 -3.95 -4.37
C LEU A 181 -8.68 -4.84 -3.31
N ARG A 182 -7.64 -4.37 -2.61
CA ARG A 182 -7.06 -5.12 -1.48
C ARG A 182 -8.01 -5.16 -0.29
N ASP A 183 -8.70 -4.04 -0.06
CA ASP A 183 -9.59 -3.84 1.07
C ASP A 183 -11.07 -4.05 0.71
N ILE A 184 -11.38 -4.70 -0.42
CA ILE A 184 -12.74 -4.86 -0.93
C ILE A 184 -13.64 -5.64 0.03
N VAL A 185 -13.11 -6.67 0.69
CA VAL A 185 -13.89 -7.49 1.63
C VAL A 185 -14.26 -6.70 2.89
N PRO A 186 -13.32 -6.02 3.58
CA PRO A 186 -13.66 -5.08 4.65
C PRO A 186 -14.62 -3.97 4.22
N LEU A 187 -14.46 -3.41 3.03
CA LEU A 187 -15.35 -2.36 2.51
C LEU A 187 -16.77 -2.88 2.28
N LEU A 188 -16.93 -4.07 1.72
CA LEU A 188 -18.24 -4.72 1.57
C LEU A 188 -18.87 -5.06 2.92
N ALA A 189 -18.06 -5.50 3.90
CA ALA A 189 -18.55 -5.76 5.25
C ALA A 189 -19.09 -4.50 5.92
N ILE A 190 -18.40 -3.36 5.80
CA ILE A 190 -18.89 -2.06 6.30
C ILE A 190 -20.19 -1.67 5.60
N PHE A 191 -20.24 -1.80 4.27
CA PHE A 191 -21.43 -1.44 3.49
C PHE A 191 -22.66 -2.26 3.90
N LEU A 192 -22.50 -3.58 4.06
CA LEU A 192 -23.58 -4.46 4.49
C LEU A 192 -23.95 -4.26 5.97
N GLY A 193 -22.95 -4.00 6.82
CA GLY A 193 -23.17 -3.62 8.22
C GLY A 193 -24.03 -2.37 8.33
N LEU A 194 -23.70 -1.32 7.58
CA LEU A 194 -24.48 -0.08 7.51
C LEU A 194 -25.92 -0.32 7.07
N LEU A 195 -26.12 -1.18 6.06
CA LEU A 195 -27.47 -1.52 5.57
C LEU A 195 -28.28 -2.29 6.62
N SER A 196 -27.61 -3.11 7.43
CA SER A 196 -28.26 -3.93 8.46
C SER A 196 -28.56 -3.19 9.77
N MET A 197 -27.81 -2.12 10.08
CA MET A 197 -27.89 -1.39 11.35
C MET A 197 -29.31 -0.91 11.73
N PRO A 198 -30.12 -0.34 10.81
CA PRO A 198 -31.49 0.07 11.13
C PRO A 198 -32.44 -1.07 11.53
N TYR A 199 -32.18 -2.29 11.07
CA TYR A 199 -33.00 -3.45 11.37
C TYR A 199 -32.68 -4.03 12.75
N PHE A 200 -31.42 -3.95 13.18
CA PHE A 200 -30.99 -4.44 14.49
C PHE A 200 -31.25 -3.44 15.61
N ASP A 201 -30.89 -2.16 15.40
CA ASP A 201 -30.89 -1.17 16.48
C ASP A 201 -32.20 -0.39 16.60
N PHE A 202 -32.98 -0.31 15.50
CA PHE A 202 -34.24 0.46 15.46
C PHE A 202 -35.48 -0.40 15.19
N GLY A 203 -35.33 -1.72 15.04
CA GLY A 203 -36.45 -2.64 14.80
C GLY A 203 -37.22 -2.36 13.50
N ILE A 204 -36.59 -1.69 12.53
CA ILE A 204 -37.24 -1.38 11.25
C ILE A 204 -37.46 -2.68 10.48
N GLY A 205 -38.67 -2.88 9.95
CA GLY A 205 -39.01 -4.05 9.12
C GLY A 205 -39.43 -5.29 9.91
N GLU A 206 -39.81 -5.16 11.19
CA GLU A 206 -40.48 -6.24 11.92
C GLU A 206 -41.69 -6.77 11.12
N GLY A 207 -41.60 -8.02 10.65
CA GLY A 207 -42.64 -8.67 9.84
C GLY A 207 -42.37 -8.71 8.32
N ASP A 208 -41.31 -8.05 7.83
CA ASP A 208 -40.92 -8.09 6.42
C ASP A 208 -39.95 -9.25 6.13
N ASP A 209 -40.11 -9.89 4.96
CA ASP A 209 -39.22 -10.99 4.51
C ASP A 209 -37.74 -10.56 4.49
N LEU A 210 -37.45 -9.30 4.16
CA LEU A 210 -36.09 -8.77 4.12
C LEU A 210 -35.41 -8.75 5.49
N ALA A 211 -36.17 -8.45 6.56
CA ALA A 211 -35.64 -8.41 7.93
C ALA A 211 -35.22 -9.80 8.43
N SER A 212 -35.81 -10.87 7.88
CA SER A 212 -35.40 -12.26 8.21
C SER A 212 -34.08 -12.69 7.53
N VAL A 213 -33.75 -12.10 6.38
CA VAL A 213 -32.57 -12.48 5.58
C VAL A 213 -31.30 -11.75 6.06
N LEU A 214 -31.43 -10.50 6.51
CA LEU A 214 -30.29 -9.66 6.90
C LEU A 214 -29.43 -10.24 8.04
N PRO A 215 -29.98 -10.84 9.11
CA PRO A 215 -29.18 -11.49 10.14
C PRO A 215 -28.40 -12.71 9.64
N VAL A 216 -28.97 -13.48 8.71
CA VAL A 216 -28.27 -14.61 8.08
C VAL A 216 -27.09 -14.12 7.25
N VAL A 217 -27.29 -13.04 6.48
CA VAL A 217 -26.20 -12.39 5.73
C VAL A 217 -25.14 -11.85 6.68
N PHE A 218 -25.53 -11.21 7.78
CA PHE A 218 -24.59 -10.72 8.80
C PHE A 218 -23.75 -11.85 9.41
N ILE A 219 -24.38 -12.95 9.83
CA ILE A 219 -23.66 -14.14 10.33
C ILE A 219 -22.70 -14.69 9.27
N ALA A 220 -23.13 -14.76 8.00
CA ALA A 220 -22.26 -15.20 6.92
C ALA A 220 -21.04 -14.28 6.75
N LEU A 221 -21.20 -12.96 6.88
CA LEU A 221 -20.09 -12.00 6.86
C LEU A 221 -19.15 -12.18 8.04
N VAL A 222 -19.66 -12.43 9.24
CA VAL A 222 -18.85 -12.74 10.42
C VAL A 222 -18.02 -14.00 10.17
N VAL A 223 -18.63 -15.07 9.66
CA VAL A 223 -17.91 -16.31 9.31
C VAL A 223 -16.82 -16.03 8.27
N VAL A 224 -17.13 -15.25 7.22
CA VAL A 224 -16.14 -14.85 6.21
C VAL A 224 -15.01 -14.04 6.85
N HIS A 225 -15.31 -13.09 7.73
CA HIS A 225 -14.33 -12.25 8.42
C HIS A 225 -13.33 -13.10 9.23
N PHE A 226 -13.82 -14.10 9.96
CA PHE A 226 -12.97 -15.01 10.71
C PHE A 226 -12.21 -16.01 9.82
N ALA A 227 -12.78 -16.47 8.71
CA ALA A 227 -12.11 -17.36 7.77
C ALA A 227 -11.05 -16.65 6.92
N TRP A 228 -11.22 -15.34 6.68
CA TRP A 228 -10.41 -14.56 5.75
C TRP A 228 -8.91 -14.55 6.07
N PRO A 229 -8.44 -14.32 7.32
CA PRO A 229 -7.02 -14.39 7.66
C PRO A 229 -6.39 -15.76 7.37
N PHE A 230 -7.15 -16.85 7.52
CA PHE A 230 -6.65 -18.19 7.21
C PHE A 230 -6.49 -18.40 5.70
N LEU A 231 -7.42 -17.89 4.90
CA LEU A 231 -7.30 -17.90 3.43
C LEU A 231 -6.11 -17.05 2.98
N GLU A 232 -5.88 -15.90 3.60
CA GLU A 232 -4.69 -15.08 3.34
C GLU A 232 -3.40 -15.80 3.68
N LEU A 233 -3.33 -16.45 4.85
CA LEU A 233 -2.17 -17.21 5.28
C LEU A 233 -1.91 -18.40 4.34
N LEU A 234 -2.94 -19.16 4.01
CA LEU A 234 -2.87 -20.33 3.12
C LEU A 234 -2.33 -19.93 1.74
N THR A 235 -2.94 -18.92 1.12
CA THR A 235 -2.50 -18.43 -0.20
C THR A 235 -1.08 -17.88 -0.18
N MET A 236 -0.68 -17.22 0.92
CA MET A 236 0.68 -16.73 1.12
C MET A 236 1.71 -17.86 1.23
N LEU A 237 1.38 -18.96 1.92
CA LEU A 237 2.30 -20.08 2.12
C LEU A 237 2.46 -20.96 0.87
N LEU A 238 1.39 -21.12 0.08
CA LEU A 238 1.38 -22.03 -1.08
C LEU A 238 2.00 -21.43 -2.35
N ASN A 239 2.18 -20.10 -2.42
CA ASN A 239 2.67 -19.44 -3.63
C ASN A 239 4.16 -19.02 -3.55
N ARG A 240 4.90 -19.20 -4.63
CA ARG A 240 6.32 -18.81 -4.77
C ARG A 240 6.58 -17.32 -4.47
N ARG A 241 5.63 -16.44 -4.83
CA ARG A 241 5.73 -14.98 -4.56
C ARG A 241 5.11 -14.54 -3.23
N ARG A 242 4.63 -15.50 -2.41
CA ARG A 242 3.99 -15.24 -1.10
C ARG A 242 2.93 -14.13 -1.13
N ARG A 243 2.05 -14.22 -2.13
CA ARG A 243 0.88 -13.34 -2.28
C ARG A 243 -0.27 -13.86 -1.45
N ALA A 244 -0.86 -13.01 -0.61
CA ALA A 244 -2.11 -13.29 0.08
C ALA A 244 -3.29 -13.17 -0.90
N LEU A 245 -4.48 -13.62 -0.50
CA LEU A 245 -5.67 -13.63 -1.35
C LEU A 245 -6.02 -12.23 -1.88
N HIS A 246 -6.00 -11.21 -1.01
CA HIS A 246 -6.22 -9.82 -1.42
C HIS A 246 -5.14 -9.30 -2.40
N ASP A 247 -3.91 -9.82 -2.33
CA ASP A 247 -2.84 -9.44 -3.25
C ASP A 247 -3.17 -9.94 -4.68
N TYR A 248 -3.81 -11.11 -4.80
CA TYR A 248 -4.28 -11.63 -6.09
C TYR A 248 -5.40 -10.79 -6.67
N ILE A 249 -6.42 -10.50 -5.86
CA ILE A 249 -7.58 -9.69 -6.27
C ILE A 249 -7.12 -8.33 -6.78
N ALA A 250 -6.17 -7.71 -6.07
CA ALA A 250 -5.66 -6.40 -6.43
C ALA A 250 -4.51 -6.42 -7.45
N GLY A 251 -3.99 -7.57 -7.87
CA GLY A 251 -2.82 -7.63 -8.75
C GLY A 251 -1.54 -7.03 -8.14
N THR A 252 -1.38 -7.14 -6.82
CA THR A 252 -0.26 -6.58 -6.06
C THR A 252 0.64 -7.67 -5.48
N VAL A 253 1.80 -7.28 -4.95
CA VAL A 253 2.72 -8.16 -4.24
C VAL A 253 3.43 -7.37 -3.14
N VAL A 254 3.72 -8.04 -2.03
CA VAL A 254 4.49 -7.45 -0.92
C VAL A 254 5.94 -7.88 -1.02
N ILE A 255 6.83 -6.89 -1.08
CA ILE A 255 8.26 -7.08 -1.16
C ILE A 255 8.95 -6.56 0.09
N ARG A 256 10.15 -7.06 0.38
CA ARG A 256 11.06 -6.40 1.31
C ARG A 256 11.46 -5.05 0.72
N TYR A 257 11.42 -4.02 1.55
CA TYR A 257 11.77 -2.65 1.19
C TYR A 257 12.49 -2.05 2.39
N LEU A 258 13.80 -1.93 2.29
CA LEU A 258 14.53 -1.12 3.24
C LEU A 258 14.53 0.26 2.60
N ARG A 259 13.91 1.24 3.24
CA ARG A 259 14.18 2.62 2.83
C ARG A 259 15.65 2.82 3.16
N THR A 260 16.53 2.57 2.20
CA THR A 260 17.94 2.93 2.28
C THR A 260 17.89 4.40 2.60
N ALA A 261 18.14 4.72 3.88
CA ALA A 261 18.07 6.09 4.36
C ALA A 261 18.92 6.93 3.41
N GLU A 262 18.48 8.16 3.18
CA GLU A 262 19.16 9.31 2.57
C GLU A 262 20.62 9.59 3.04
N LYS A 263 21.37 8.57 3.47
CA LYS A 263 22.61 8.66 4.24
C LYS A 263 23.77 7.91 3.57
N SER A 264 23.89 8.03 2.24
CA SER A 264 25.17 7.82 1.53
C SER A 264 25.56 8.97 0.59
N ARG A 265 24.78 10.06 0.49
CA ARG A 265 25.23 11.30 -0.19
C ARG A 265 26.25 12.12 0.62
N ASN A 266 26.64 11.67 1.82
CA ASN A 266 27.69 12.29 2.64
C ASN A 266 28.80 11.29 3.02
N ILE A 267 29.27 10.47 2.07
CA ILE A 267 30.63 9.93 2.20
C ILE A 267 31.55 10.96 1.57
N THR A 268 32.05 11.85 2.42
CA THR A 268 33.14 12.76 2.14
C THR A 268 34.28 11.95 1.51
N ILE A 269 34.68 12.32 0.29
CA ILE A 269 35.93 11.89 -0.31
C ILE A 269 37.04 12.26 0.71
N PRO A 270 37.83 11.31 1.24
CA PRO A 270 39.06 11.68 1.91
C PRO A 270 39.94 12.35 0.86
N ALA A 271 40.22 13.63 1.04
CA ALA A 271 41.17 14.37 0.23
C ALA A 271 42.56 13.77 0.46
N GLU A 272 42.90 12.73 -0.29
CA GLU A 272 44.27 12.27 -0.42
C GLU A 272 44.97 13.14 -1.48
N SER A 273 45.28 14.38 -1.10
CA SER A 273 46.29 15.21 -1.76
C SER A 273 46.77 16.34 -0.84
N ALA A 274 47.39 15.98 0.28
CA ALA A 274 48.43 16.83 0.85
C ALA A 274 49.75 16.08 0.65
N ALA A 275 50.29 16.27 -0.55
CA ALA A 275 51.59 15.76 -0.93
C ALA A 275 52.64 16.23 0.06
N THR A 276 53.42 15.27 0.52
CA THR A 276 54.82 15.43 0.87
C THR A 276 55.55 16.05 -0.32
N GLN A 277 56.00 17.30 -0.20
CA GLN A 277 57.28 17.84 -0.67
C GLN A 277 57.34 19.34 -0.39
#